data_AF-A0A938G501-F1
#
_entry.id   AF-A0A938G501-F1
#
_cell.length_a   1.000
_cell.length_b   1.000
_cell.length_c   1.000
_cell.angle_alpha   90.00
_cell.angle_beta   90.00
_cell.angle_gamma   90.00
#
_symmetry.space_group_name_H-M   'P 1'
#
loop_
_entity.id
_entity.type
_entity.pdbx_description
1 polymer ?
#
loop_
_entity_poly.entity_id
_entity_poly.type
_entity_poly.pdbx_seq_one_letter_code
_entity_poly.pdbx_strand_id
1 'polypeptide(L)' 'MKPARIGALAVGFVMLALVAVLVVSDGDTDVGARSPLLGQPAPAIETTTIDDQPFTLARRKGSWVVFNFFNSTCVPC' A
#
# COMPACT_ATOMS: atom_id res chain seq x y z
N MET A 1 47.65 -1.23 -0.20
CA MET A 1 46.96 -1.79 0.99
C MET A 1 46.05 -0.80 1.74
N LYS A 2 46.41 0.49 1.85
CA LYS A 2 45.57 1.52 2.49
C LYS A 2 44.21 1.85 1.80
N PRO A 3 44.12 1.99 0.46
CA PRO A 3 42.85 2.44 -0.15
C PRO A 3 41.75 1.38 -0.09
N ALA A 4 42.09 0.10 -0.26
CA ALA A 4 41.13 -1.01 -0.12
C ALA A 4 40.57 -1.14 1.31
N ARG A 5 41.40 -0.88 2.34
CA ARG A 5 40.95 -0.87 3.74
C ARG A 5 40.02 0.30 4.05
N ILE A 6 40.31 1.48 3.52
CA ILE A 6 39.46 2.67 3.68
C ILE A 6 38.10 2.45 2.99
N GLY A 7 38.12 1.90 1.77
CA GLY A 7 36.89 1.57 1.05
C GLY A 7 36.02 0.55 1.79
N ALA A 8 36.61 -0.52 2.34
CA ALA A 8 35.88 -1.51 3.11
C ALA A 8 35.25 -0.91 4.39
N LEU A 9 35.95 -0.03 5.09
CA LEU A 9 35.44 0.67 6.26
C LEU A 9 34.27 1.61 5.91
N ALA A 10 34.38 2.34 4.81
CA ALA A 10 33.32 3.24 4.36
C ALA A 10 32.04 2.47 4.02
N VAL A 11 32.16 1.37 3.26
CA VAL A 11 31.01 0.50 2.93
C VAL A 11 30.42 -0.13 4.19
N GLY A 12 31.25 -0.62 5.10
CA GLY A 12 30.81 -1.17 6.38
C GLY A 12 30.01 -0.15 7.18
N PHE A 13 30.49 1.09 7.25
CA PHE A 13 29.79 2.17 7.95
C PHE A 13 28.42 2.50 7.32
N VAL A 14 28.35 2.59 5.99
CA VAL A 14 27.08 2.83 5.28
C VAL A 14 26.07 1.71 5.53
N MET A 15 26.52 0.45 5.48
CA MET A 15 25.66 -0.70 5.78
C MET A 15 25.17 -0.69 7.23
N LEU A 16 26.04 -0.36 8.18
CA LEU A 16 25.67 -0.25 9.59
C LEU A 16 24.65 0.86 9.83
N ALA A 17 24.84 2.02 9.17
CA ALA A 17 23.90 3.12 9.23
C ALA A 17 22.54 2.75 8.63
N LEU A 18 22.52 2.05 7.49
CA LEU A 18 21.28 1.57 6.88
C LEU A 18 20.53 0.60 7.80
N VAL A 19 21.22 -0.37 8.39
CA VAL A 19 20.62 -1.32 9.34
C VAL A 19 20.09 -0.59 10.57
N ALA A 20 20.81 0.40 11.09
CA ALA A 20 20.35 1.20 12.21
C ALA A 20 19.05 1.96 11.88
N VAL A 21 18.94 2.54 10.68
CA VAL A 21 17.70 3.19 10.23
C VAL A 21 16.55 2.19 10.18
N LEU A 22 16.77 0.99 9.62
CA LEU A 22 15.72 -0.04 9.53
C LEU A 22 15.27 -0.58 10.89
N VAL A 23 16.16 -0.61 11.88
CA VAL A 23 15.83 -1.04 13.25
C VAL A 23 15.00 0.01 13.98
N VAL A 24 15.27 1.29 13.74
CA VAL A 24 14.60 2.41 14.42
C VAL A 24 13.34 2.88 13.69
N SER A 25 13.21 2.58 12.39
CA SER A 25 12.02 2.95 11.64
C SER A 25 10.82 2.16 12.14
N ASP A 26 9.86 2.85 12.74
CA ASP A 26 8.51 2.33 12.84
C ASP A 26 7.96 2.20 11.41
N GLY A 27 7.76 0.96 10.96
CA GLY A 27 7.07 0.71 9.69
C GLY A 27 5.67 1.31 9.75
N ASP A 28 5.14 1.74 8.61
CA ASP A 28 3.77 2.26 8.55
C ASP A 28 2.78 1.10 8.79
N THR A 29 2.42 0.87 10.05
CA THR A 29 1.44 -0.15 10.44
C THR A 29 0.00 0.34 10.29
N ASP A 30 -0.21 1.61 9.94
CA ASP A 30 -1.52 2.20 9.62
C ASP A 30 -1.91 1.86 8.17
N VAL A 31 -1.75 0.59 7.77
CA VAL A 31 -2.15 0.09 6.44
C VAL A 31 -3.68 0.14 6.25
N GLY A 32 -4.44 0.40 7.32
CA GLY A 32 -5.88 0.63 7.26
C GLY A 32 -6.23 2.06 7.63
N ALA A 33 -6.69 2.85 6.67
CA ALA A 33 -7.37 4.11 6.98
C ALA A 33 -8.50 3.84 7.98
N ARG A 34 -8.52 4.59 9.09
CA ARG A 34 -9.61 4.55 10.08
C ARG A 34 -10.90 4.93 9.35
N SER A 35 -11.70 3.92 9.01
CA SER A 35 -12.91 4.09 8.22
C SER A 35 -14.14 3.90 9.11
N PRO A 36 -15.09 4.85 9.10
CA PRO A 36 -16.34 4.71 9.84
C PRO A 36 -17.26 3.62 9.27
N LEU A 37 -16.90 3.05 8.10
CA LEU A 37 -17.70 2.03 7.42
C LEU A 37 -17.35 0.60 7.84
N LEU A 38 -16.30 0.40 8.64
CA LEU A 38 -15.92 -0.94 9.11
C LEU A 38 -17.02 -1.53 10.01
N GLY A 39 -17.42 -2.77 9.72
CA GLY A 39 -18.49 -3.47 10.43
C GLY A 39 -19.91 -3.01 10.09
N GLN A 40 -20.06 -2.01 9.20
CA GLN A 40 -21.34 -1.57 8.68
C GLN A 40 -21.67 -2.29 7.37
N PRO A 41 -22.96 -2.38 6.99
CA PRO A 41 -23.33 -2.80 5.64
C PRO A 41 -22.64 -1.94 4.59
N ALA A 42 -22.13 -2.57 3.52
CA ALA A 42 -21.56 -1.84 2.41
C ALA A 42 -22.61 -0.87 1.80
N PRO A 43 -22.22 0.37 1.46
CA PRO A 43 -23.11 1.31 0.80
C PRO A 43 -23.69 0.76 -0.51
N ALA A 44 -24.87 1.23 -0.89
CA ALA A 44 -25.43 0.91 -2.19
C ALA A 44 -24.57 1.53 -3.30
N ILE A 45 -24.11 0.69 -4.24
CA ILE A 45 -23.36 1.12 -5.41
C ILE A 45 -24.12 0.67 -6.65
N GLU A 46 -24.53 1.66 -7.44
CA GLU A 46 -25.14 1.52 -8.77
C GLU A 46 -24.33 2.38 -9.73
N THR A 47 -23.73 1.75 -10.73
CA THR A 47 -22.84 2.43 -11.69
C THR A 47 -22.75 1.64 -13.00
N THR A 48 -21.87 2.03 -13.90
CA THR A 48 -21.54 1.29 -15.11
C THR A 48 -20.08 0.82 -15.08
N THR A 49 -19.81 -0.30 -15.74
CA THR A 49 -18.43 -0.76 -15.99
C THR A 49 -17.77 0.11 -17.06
N ILE A 50 -16.47 -0.09 -17.31
CA ILE A 50 -15.77 0.59 -18.40
C ILE A 50 -16.35 0.24 -19.80
N ASP A 51 -16.98 -0.92 -19.93
CA ASP A 51 -17.73 -1.34 -21.14
C ASP A 51 -19.22 -0.92 -21.12
N ASP A 52 -19.55 0.11 -20.33
CA ASP A 52 -20.91 0.67 -20.17
C ASP A 52 -22.00 -0.30 -19.69
N GLN A 53 -21.62 -1.44 -19.10
CA GLN A 53 -22.59 -2.39 -18.56
C GLN A 53 -23.09 -1.98 -17.17
N PRO A 54 -24.39 -2.16 -16.87
CA PRO A 54 -24.92 -1.82 -15.55
C PRO A 54 -24.33 -2.72 -14.46
N PHE A 55 -23.81 -2.09 -13.42
CA PHE A 55 -23.26 -2.75 -12.24
C PHE A 55 -24.06 -2.35 -11.00
N THR A 56 -24.47 -3.34 -10.22
CA THR A 56 -25.14 -3.14 -8.92
C THR A 56 -24.50 -4.05 -7.88
N LEU A 57 -23.90 -3.47 -6.83
CA LEU A 57 -23.20 -4.24 -5.79
C LEU A 57 -24.12 -5.23 -5.08
N ALA A 58 -25.38 -4.88 -4.86
CA ALA A 58 -26.34 -5.76 -4.20
C ALA A 58 -26.55 -7.11 -4.92
N ARG A 59 -26.25 -7.20 -6.22
CA ARG A 59 -26.29 -8.45 -7.00
C ARG A 59 -25.07 -9.36 -6.79
N ARG A 60 -24.07 -8.92 -6.03
CA ARG A 60 -22.84 -9.69 -5.70
C ARG A 60 -22.83 -10.25 -4.28
N LYS A 61 -23.95 -10.18 -3.55
CA LYS A 61 -24.09 -10.79 -2.22
C LYS A 61 -23.77 -12.29 -2.29
N GLY A 62 -23.02 -12.78 -1.31
CA GLY A 62 -22.50 -14.16 -1.27
C GLY A 62 -21.07 -14.31 -1.76
N SER A 63 -20.52 -13.30 -2.44
CA SER A 63 -19.11 -13.24 -2.82
C SER A 63 -18.38 -12.15 -2.04
N TRP A 64 -17.08 -12.37 -1.78
CA TRP A 64 -16.19 -11.30 -1.36
C TRP A 64 -15.94 -10.36 -2.55
N VAL A 65 -16.13 -9.06 -2.34
CA VAL A 65 -15.94 -8.03 -3.36
C VAL A 65 -14.96 -7.00 -2.81
N VAL A 66 -13.92 -6.71 -3.59
CA VAL A 66 -12.91 -5.68 -3.26
C VAL A 66 -13.08 -4.51 -4.21
N PHE A 67 -13.20 -3.30 -3.66
CA PHE A 67 -13.14 -2.07 -4.44
C PHE A 67 -11.74 -1.48 -4.36
N ASN A 68 -11.10 -1.34 -5.50
CA ASN A 68 -9.89 -0.55 -5.65
C ASN A 68 -10.29 0.82 -6.21
N PHE A 69 -10.03 1.88 -5.45
CA PHE A 69 -10.28 3.26 -5.86
C PHE A 69 -8.97 3.86 -6.38
N PHE A 70 -8.89 4.13 -7.68
CA PHE A 70 -7.69 4.65 -8.34
C PHE A 70 -8.05 5.75 -9.34
N ASN A 71 -7.02 6.41 -9.86
CA ASN A 71 -7.12 7.41 -10.92
C ASN A 71 -5.91 7.24 -11.86
N SER A 72 -6.07 7.57 -13.15
CA SER A 72 -5.03 7.43 -14.18
C SER A 72 -3.76 8.24 -13.90
N THR A 73 -3.84 9.27 -13.05
CA THR A 73 -2.71 10.11 -12.65
C THR A 73 -2.15 9.78 -11.27
N CYS A 74 -2.71 8.80 -10.57
CA CYS A 74 -2.23 8.40 -9.26
C CYS A 74 -1.03 7.44 -9.38
N VAL A 75 0.18 7.93 -9.08
CA VAL A 75 1.43 7.16 -9.20
C VAL A 75 1.56 6.00 -8.20
N PRO A 76 1.17 6.14 -6.91
CA PRO A 76 1.25 5.04 -5.95
C PRO A 76 -0.03 4.19 -5.87
N CYS A 77 -1.04 4.50 -6.68
CA CYS A 77 -2.15 3.59 -6.94
C CYS A 77 -1.70 2.51 -7.93
#